data_AF-A0A7Y6WSS7-F1
#
_entry.id   AF-A0A7Y6WSS7-F1
#
_cell.length_a   1.000
_cell.length_b   1.000
_cell.length_c   1.000
_cell.angle_alpha   90.00
_cell.angle_beta   90.00
_cell.angle_gamma   90.00
#
_symmetry.space_group_name_H-M   'P 1'
#
loop_
_entity.id
_entity.type
_entity.pdbx_description
1 polymer ?
#
loop_
_entity_poly.entity_id
_entity_poly.type
_entity_poly.pdbx_seq_one_letter_code
_entity_poly.pdbx_strand_id
1 'polypeptide(L)' 'MSDERFTTSREVYHRIQWDPRFDPREFTIGYDAHGETREEMPFAAFVPDGEIPWHRVWYFKRGHQVVWDREQRLDLL' A
#
# COMPACT_ATOMS: atom_id res chain seq x y z
N MET A 1 -13.69 1.15 23.99
CA MET A 1 -13.56 0.15 22.91
C MET A 1 -12.57 0.73 21.93
N SER A 2 -11.29 0.51 22.17
CA SER A 2 -10.24 0.92 21.24
C SER A 2 -10.38 0.02 20.03
N ASP A 3 -11.03 0.52 18.99
CA ASP A 3 -11.13 -0.13 17.70
C ASP A 3 -9.69 -0.22 17.18
N GLU A 4 -9.03 -1.37 17.32
CA GLU A 4 -7.80 -1.68 16.59
C GLU A 4 -8.16 -1.74 15.11
N ARG A 5 -8.39 -0.56 14.51
CA ARG A 5 -8.68 -0.42 13.09
C ARG A 5 -7.45 -0.90 12.36
N PHE A 6 -7.63 -1.97 11.61
CA PHE A 6 -6.63 -2.42 10.67
C PHE A 6 -6.23 -1.24 9.77
N THR A 7 -4.94 -0.93 9.74
CA THR A 7 -4.41 0.25 9.04
C THR A 7 -4.84 0.21 7.60
N THR A 8 -5.47 1.29 7.12
CA THR A 8 -5.97 1.35 5.75
C THR A 8 -4.84 1.57 4.75
N SER A 9 -5.05 1.23 3.48
CA SER A 9 -4.07 1.47 2.41
C SER A 9 -3.63 2.94 2.34
N ARG A 10 -4.55 3.87 2.62
CA ARG A 10 -4.28 5.31 2.71
C ARG A 10 -3.36 5.66 3.88
N GLU A 11 -3.60 5.10 5.06
CA GLU A 11 -2.76 5.33 6.24
C GLU A 11 -1.36 4.76 6.05
N VAL A 12 -1.25 3.55 5.48
CA VAL A 12 0.03 2.94 5.10
C VAL A 12 0.78 3.82 4.11
N TYR A 13 0.09 4.30 3.07
CA TYR A 13 0.71 5.19 2.10
C TYR A 13 1.25 6.45 2.76
N HIS A 14 0.47 7.11 3.61
CA HIS A 14 0.93 8.28 4.35
C HIS A 14 2.09 7.94 5.30
N ARG A 15 2.08 6.79 5.96
CA ARG A 15 3.20 6.35 6.81
C ARG A 15 4.49 6.23 5.98
N ILE A 16 4.46 5.54 4.84
CA ILE A 16 5.63 5.40 3.96
C ILE A 16 6.09 6.75 3.39
N GLN A 17 5.14 7.62 3.02
CA GLN A 17 5.45 8.92 2.41
C GLN A 17 6.11 9.91 3.39
N TRP A 18 5.64 9.93 4.64
CA TRP A 18 6.03 10.95 5.61
C TRP A 18 7.07 10.48 6.63
N ASP A 19 7.26 9.18 6.80
CA ASP A 19 8.23 8.64 7.75
C ASP A 19 9.64 8.66 7.13
N PRO A 20 10.59 9.43 7.68
CA PRO A 20 11.94 9.54 7.14
C PRO A 20 12.76 8.24 7.24
N ARG A 21 12.28 7.23 7.96
CA ARG A 21 12.91 5.90 8.05
C ARG A 21 12.68 5.05 6.81
N PHE A 22 11.74 5.43 5.95
CA PHE A 22 11.38 4.71 4.74
C PHE A 22 11.78 5.53 3.51
N ASP A 23 12.37 4.87 2.50
CA ASP A 23 12.54 5.47 1.16
C ASP A 23 11.38 4.99 0.28
N PRO A 24 10.45 5.88 -0.14
CA PRO A 24 9.33 5.53 -1.00
C PRO A 24 9.74 4.81 -2.30
N ARG A 25 10.97 5.01 -2.79
CA ARG A 25 11.47 4.35 -4.00
C ARG A 25 11.70 2.85 -3.83
N GLU A 26 11.85 2.38 -2.60
CA GLU A 26 11.95 0.96 -2.28
C GLU A 26 10.58 0.27 -2.26
N PHE A 27 9.50 1.05 -2.29
CA PHE A 27 8.15 0.52 -2.16
C PHE A 27 7.46 0.34 -3.51
N THR A 28 6.64 -0.70 -3.57
CA THR A 28 5.79 -1.08 -4.69
C THR A 28 4.38 -1.28 -4.16
N ILE A 29 3.39 -0.82 -4.92
CA ILE A 29 1.97 -0.92 -4.59
C ILE A 29 1.36 -1.97 -5.51
N GLY A 30 0.78 -3.00 -4.89
CA GLY A 30 -0.05 -3.98 -5.56
C GLY A 30 -1.49 -3.52 -5.59
N TYR A 31 -2.03 -3.31 -6.78
CA TYR A 31 -3.39 -2.85 -6.99
C TYR A 31 -4.11 -3.72 -8.03
N ASP A 32 -5.43 -3.72 -7.96
CA ASP A 32 -6.26 -4.42 -8.94
C ASP A 32 -6.59 -3.49 -10.11
N ALA A 33 -6.01 -3.77 -11.28
CA ALA A 33 -6.21 -2.96 -12.48
C ALA A 33 -7.53 -3.33 -13.21
N HIS A 34 -7.86 -4.62 -13.27
CA HIS A 34 -8.91 -5.17 -14.14
C HIS A 34 -9.82 -6.20 -13.47
N GLY A 35 -9.91 -6.24 -12.14
CA GLY A 35 -10.74 -7.16 -11.37
C GLY A 35 -10.18 -8.58 -11.23
N GLU A 36 -9.29 -8.99 -12.14
CA GLU A 36 -8.73 -10.35 -12.18
C GLU A 36 -7.19 -10.36 -12.08
N THR A 37 -6.54 -9.24 -12.43
CA THR A 37 -5.07 -9.14 -12.45
C THR A 37 -4.60 -8.06 -11.48
N ARG A 38 -3.77 -8.48 -10.53
CA ARG A 38 -3.05 -7.57 -9.63
C ARG A 38 -1.81 -7.07 -10.36
N GLU A 39 -1.78 -5.78 -10.60
CA GLU A 39 -0.62 -5.09 -11.14
C GLU A 39 0.20 -4.48 -10.01
N GLU A 40 1.49 -4.36 -10.27
CA GLU A 40 2.45 -3.76 -9.36
C GLU A 40 2.97 -2.48 -9.99
N MET A 41 2.99 -1.40 -9.23
CA MET A 41 3.62 -0.15 -9.66
C MET A 41 4.52 0.40 -8.56
N PRO A 42 5.59 1.14 -8.92
CA PRO A 42 6.39 1.85 -7.94
C PRO A 42 5.51 2.77 -7.09
N PHE A 43 5.75 2.85 -5.79
CA PHE A 43 5.03 3.75 -4.90
C PHE A 43 5.10 5.19 -5.38
N ALA A 44 6.25 5.62 -5.91
CA ALA A 44 6.43 6.95 -6.48
C ALA A 44 5.60 7.23 -7.74
N ALA A 45 5.09 6.19 -8.41
CA ALA A 45 4.21 6.32 -9.59
C ALA A 45 2.72 6.39 -9.19
N PHE A 46 2.37 6.01 -7.97
CA PHE A 46 0.99 6.08 -7.50
C PHE A 46 0.59 7.51 -7.18
N VAL A 47 -0.52 7.95 -7.75
CA VAL A 47 -1.09 9.28 -7.54
C VAL A 47 -2.32 9.16 -6.64
N PRO A 48 -2.25 9.64 -5.39
CA PRO A 48 -3.41 9.78 -4.52
C PRO A 48 -4.57 10.51 -5.22
N ASP A 49 -5.78 9.97 -5.12
CA ASP A 49 -7.00 10.52 -5.74
C ASP A 49 -6.93 10.62 -7.29
N GLY A 50 -6.01 9.88 -7.91
CA GLY A 50 -5.90 9.73 -9.36
C GLY A 50 -6.75 8.59 -9.92
N GLU A 51 -6.22 7.90 -10.93
CA GLU A 51 -6.93 6.82 -11.63
C GLU A 51 -7.14 5.56 -10.78
N ILE A 52 -6.28 5.32 -9.79
CA ILE A 52 -6.32 4.13 -8.95
C ILE A 52 -6.88 4.50 -7.57
N PRO A 53 -8.16 4.18 -7.30
CA PRO A 53 -8.74 4.45 -5.99
C PRO A 53 -8.18 3.53 -4.90
N TRP A 54 -8.13 4.02 -3.67
CA TRP A 54 -7.58 3.33 -2.49
C TRP A 54 -8.13 1.94 -2.23
N HIS A 55 -9.41 1.68 -2.58
CA HIS A 55 -10.05 0.38 -2.37
C HIS A 55 -9.55 -0.70 -3.34
N ARG A 56 -8.85 -0.31 -4.42
CA ARG A 56 -8.17 -1.22 -5.35
C ARG A 56 -6.74 -1.54 -4.92
N VAL A 57 -6.19 -0.84 -3.92
CA VAL A 57 -4.88 -1.16 -3.35
C VAL A 57 -5.04 -2.35 -2.40
N TRP A 58 -4.27 -3.41 -2.65
CA TRP A 58 -4.34 -4.67 -1.92
C TRP A 58 -3.14 -4.90 -1.00
N TYR A 59 -1.93 -4.57 -1.44
CA TYR A 59 -0.72 -4.77 -0.65
C TYR A 59 0.37 -3.74 -0.97
N PHE A 60 1.29 -3.55 -0.02
CA PHE A 60 2.52 -2.80 -0.21
C PHE A 60 3.71 -3.75 -0.04
N LYS A 61 4.67 -3.65 -0.96
CA LYS A 61 5.94 -4.37 -0.93
C LYS A 61 7.08 -3.40 -0.74
N ARG A 62 8.09 -3.82 -0.01
CA ARG A 62 9.39 -3.16 0.07
C ARG A 62 10.42 -4.09 -0.58
N GLY A 63 10.88 -3.77 -1.78
CA GLY A 63 11.66 -4.67 -2.61
C GLY A 63 10.89 -5.99 -2.87
N HIS A 64 11.35 -7.09 -2.27
CA HIS A 64 10.74 -8.41 -2.41
C HIS A 64 9.81 -8.82 -1.25
N GLN A 65 9.78 -8.05 -0.16
CA GLN A 65 9.00 -8.38 1.04
C GLN A 65 7.67 -7.64 1.04
N VAL A 66 6.56 -8.36 1.25
CA VAL A 66 5.26 -7.75 1.53
C VAL A 66 5.28 -7.20 2.96
N VAL A 67 5.10 -5.90 3.10
CA VAL A 67 5.11 -5.20 4.40
C VAL A 67 3.72 -4.87 4.89
N TRP A 68 2.74 -4.79 3.99
CA TRP A 68 1.34 -4.65 4.35
C TRP A 68 0.47 -5.38 3.35
N ASP A 69 -0.52 -6.13 3.83
CA ASP A 69 -1.44 -6.91 3.01
C ASP A 69 -2.85 -6.82 3.60
N ARG A 70 -3.79 -6.35 2.80
CA ARG A 70 -5.20 -6.19 3.19
C ARG A 70 -5.92 -7.53 3.36
N GLU A 71 -5.63 -8.51 2.52
CA GLU A 71 -6.28 -9.82 2.52
C GLU A 71 -5.82 -10.63 3.74
N GLN A 72 -4.51 -10.61 4.00
CA GLN A 72 -3.91 -11.32 5.14
C GLN A 72 -3.99 -10.52 6.44
N ARG A 73 -4.44 -9.27 6.39
CA ARG A 73 -4.36 -8.30 7.50
C ARG A 73 -2.94 -8.21 8.09
N LEU A 74 -1.94 -8.16 7.23
CA LEU A 74 -0.53 -8.03 7.60
C LEU A 74 -0.16 -6.54 7.70
N ASP A 75 0.51 -6.15 8.78
CA ASP A 75 1.16 -4.84 8.92
C ASP A 75 2.52 -5.02 9.60
N LEU A 76 3.60 -4.78 8.85
CA LEU A 76 5.00 -4.88 9.27
C LEU A 76 5.72 -3.50 9.23
N LEU A 77 4.97 -2.41 9.09
CA LEU A 77 5.48 -1.03 8.96
C LEU A 77 5.58 -0.29 10.30
#